data_AF-A0A8X6RSB6-F1
#
_entry.id   AF-A0A8X6RSB6-F1
#
_cell.length_a   1.000
_cell.length_b   1.000
_cell.length_c   1.000
_cell.angle_alpha   90.00
_cell.angle_beta   90.00
_cell.angle_gamma   90.00
#
_symmetry.space_group_name_H-M   'P 1'
#
loop_
_entity.id
_entity.type
_entity.pdbx_description
1 polymer ?
#
loop_
_entity_poly.entity_id
_entity_poly.type
_entity_poly.pdbx_seq_one_letter_code
_entity_poly.pdbx_strand_id
1 'polypeptide(L)'
;MHLLENCQPQHEEVAQKLKCSFYVDNCVSGVFNTDEQGRFIEHAKWIMLNGCFNLRGFESNVAGKNVDRSSGDTSVLGVIWNLETDV
;
A
#
# COMPACT_ATOMS: atom_id res chain seq x y z
N MET A 1 9.07 -8.68 10.08
CA MET A 1 10.22 -8.47 9.17
C MET A 1 11.42 -9.18 9.81
N HIS A 2 11.57 -10.49 9.59
CA HIS A 2 12.45 -11.34 10.40
C HIS A 2 13.93 -10.92 10.47
N LEU A 3 14.40 -10.16 9.49
CA LEU A 3 15.76 -9.60 9.47
C LEU A 3 16.00 -8.54 10.56
N LEU A 4 14.99 -7.71 10.87
CA LEU A 4 15.09 -6.67 11.91
C LEU A 4 14.72 -7.18 13.31
N GLU A 5 14.16 -8.39 13.40
CA GLU A 5 13.83 -9.04 14.67
C GLU A 5 15.01 -9.80 15.26
N ASN A 6 15.98 -10.20 14.43
CA ASN A 6 17.14 -11.01 14.82
C ASN A 6 18.48 -10.26 14.70
N CYS A 7 18.46 -8.93 14.75
CA CYS A 7 19.68 -8.13 14.62
C CYS A 7 20.54 -8.22 15.90
N GLN A 8 21.86 -8.12 15.76
CA GLN A 8 22.75 -8.14 16.94
C GLN A 8 22.46 -6.96 17.89
N PRO A 9 22.57 -7.11 19.22
CA PRO A 9 22.12 -6.11 20.20
C PRO A 9 22.67 -4.70 19.97
N GLN A 10 23.90 -4.56 19.48
CA GLN A 10 24.50 -3.26 19.19
C GLN A 10 23.83 -2.48 18.05
N HIS A 11 22.95 -3.13 17.28
CA HIS A 11 22.20 -2.52 16.19
C HIS A 11 20.70 -2.35 16.51
N GLU A 12 20.25 -2.70 17.72
CA GLU A 12 18.83 -2.73 18.06
C GLU A 12 18.16 -1.36 17.91
N GLU A 13 18.80 -0.28 18.34
CA GLU A 13 18.27 1.09 18.18
C GLU A 13 18.05 1.43 16.69
N VAL A 14 19.03 1.10 15.84
CA VAL A 14 18.96 1.34 14.40
C VAL A 14 17.92 0.45 13.76
N ALA A 15 17.80 -0.82 14.17
CA ALA A 15 16.78 -1.74 13.68
C ALA A 15 15.36 -1.28 14.02
N GLN A 16 15.15 -0.75 15.23
CA GLN A 16 13.87 -0.14 15.62
C GLN A 16 13.55 1.09 14.77
N LYS A 17 14.55 1.96 14.53
CA LYS A 17 14.39 3.10 13.61
C LYS A 17 14.06 2.64 12.19
N LEU A 18 14.75 1.63 11.67
CA LEU A 18 14.51 1.09 10.33
C LEU A 18 13.12 0.47 10.18
N LYS A 19 12.60 -0.25 11.20
CA LYS A 19 11.21 -0.73 11.20
C LYS A 19 10.21 0.40 10.96
N CYS A 20 10.47 1.57 11.54
CA CYS A 20 9.64 2.75 11.39
C CYS A 20 10.00 3.63 10.19
N SER A 21 11.13 3.38 9.52
CA SER A 21 11.66 4.21 8.43
C SER A 21 11.49 3.58 7.04
N PHE A 22 11.13 2.30 6.96
CA PHE A 22 10.78 1.69 5.68
C PHE A 22 9.43 2.22 5.20
N TYR A 23 9.46 2.95 4.09
CA TYR A 23 8.29 3.30 3.31
C TYR A 23 8.37 2.54 1.99
N VAL A 24 7.38 1.67 1.75
CA VAL A 24 7.10 1.18 0.40
C VAL A 24 6.13 2.18 -0.20
N ASP A 25 6.55 2.89 -1.25
CA ASP A 25 5.79 4.05 -1.73
C ASP A 25 4.42 3.67 -2.28
N ASN A 26 4.32 2.59 -3.07
CA ASN A 26 3.05 2.14 -3.64
C ASN A 26 2.95 0.61 -3.73
N CYS A 27 1.72 0.10 -3.80
CA CYS A 27 1.37 -1.28 -4.15
C CYS A 27 0.33 -1.25 -5.26
N VAL A 28 0.43 -2.17 -6.23
CA VAL A 28 -0.51 -2.31 -7.34
C VAL A 28 -1.03 -3.75 -7.37
N SER A 29 -2.34 -3.91 -7.47
CA SER A 29 -2.99 -5.22 -7.61
C SER A 29 -4.19 -5.11 -8.53
N GLY A 30 -4.41 -6.15 -9.34
CA GLY A 30 -5.66 -6.32 -10.09
C GLY A 30 -6.78 -6.89 -9.21
N VAL A 31 -8.01 -6.52 -9.51
CA VAL A 31 -9.26 -7.05 -8.91
C VAL A 31 -10.29 -7.22 -10.01
N PHE A 32 -11.21 -8.19 -9.86
CA PHE A 32 -12.19 -8.52 -10.89
C PHE A 32 -13.45 -7.64 -10.87
N ASN A 33 -13.80 -7.07 -9.72
CA ASN A 33 -15.00 -6.23 -9.55
C ASN A 33 -14.93 -5.33 -8.31
N THR A 34 -15.92 -4.44 -8.16
CA THR A 34 -16.01 -3.47 -7.05
C THR A 34 -16.16 -4.11 -5.68
N ASP A 35 -16.80 -5.28 -5.59
CA ASP A 35 -16.97 -5.96 -4.31
C ASP A 35 -15.64 -6.54 -3.83
N GLU A 36 -14.85 -7.11 -4.75
CA GLU A 36 -13.49 -7.57 -4.46
C GLU A 36 -12.57 -6.40 -4.14
N GLN A 37 -12.65 -5.30 -4.87
CA GLN A 37 -11.91 -4.07 -4.57
C GLN A 37 -12.15 -3.61 -3.12
N GLY A 38 -13.41 -3.53 -2.70
CA GLY A 38 -13.77 -3.11 -1.34
C GLY A 38 -13.19 -4.05 -0.28
N ARG A 39 -13.34 -5.37 -0.47
CA ARG A 39 -12.76 -6.38 0.43
C ARG A 39 -11.24 -6.30 0.47
N PHE A 40 -10.59 -6.16 -0.69
CA PHE A 40 -9.14 -6.05 -0.79
C PHE A 40 -8.63 -4.86 0.02
N ILE A 41 -9.21 -3.67 -0.16
CA ILE A 41 -8.80 -2.45 0.57
C ILE A 41 -8.94 -2.64 2.08
N GLU A 42 -10.05 -3.21 2.54
CA GLU A 42 -10.29 -3.46 3.97
C GLU A 42 -9.28 -4.45 4.57
N HIS A 43 -9.06 -5.58 3.91
CA HIS A 43 -8.15 -6.62 4.40
C HIS A 43 -6.70 -6.15 4.33
N ALA A 44 -6.30 -5.44 3.26
CA ALA A 44 -4.96 -4.87 3.12
C ALA A 44 -4.66 -3.87 4.23
N LYS A 45 -5.61 -2.98 4.56
CA LYS A 45 -5.47 -2.06 5.70
C LYS A 45 -5.26 -2.83 7.01
N TRP A 46 -6.07 -3.86 7.26
CA TRP A 46 -5.98 -4.64 8.50
C TRP A 46 -4.65 -5.40 8.62
N ILE A 47 -4.23 -6.09 7.56
CA ILE A 47 -2.96 -6.86 7.53
C ILE A 47 -1.77 -5.92 7.75
N MET A 48 -1.73 -4.79 7.03
CA MET A 48 -0.60 -3.86 7.11
C MET A 48 -0.56 -3.11 8.44
N LEU A 49 -1.71 -2.80 9.03
CA LEU A 49 -1.79 -2.19 10.35
C LEU A 49 -1.16 -3.09 11.44
N ASN A 50 -1.34 -4.41 11.35
CA ASN A 50 -0.66 -5.37 12.24
C ASN A 50 0.87 -5.33 12.11
N GLY A 51 1.38 -4.92 10.94
CA GLY A 51 2.81 -4.66 10.70
C GLY A 51 3.25 -3.24 11.04
N CYS A 52 2.40 -2.42 11.68
CA CYS A 52 2.60 -1.00 11.94
C CYS A 52 2.71 -0.11 10.68
N PHE A 53 2.20 -0.58 9.54
CA PHE A 53 2.13 0.18 8.30
C PHE A 53 0.73 0.75 8.09
N ASN A 54 0.65 2.05 7.80
CA ASN A 54 -0.62 2.73 7.53
C ASN A 54 -0.81 2.97 6.03
N LEU A 55 -1.63 2.14 5.38
CA LEU A 55 -1.99 2.31 3.97
C LEU A 55 -2.98 3.46 3.77
N ARG A 56 -2.70 4.35 2.82
CA ARG A 56 -3.48 5.56 2.49
C ARG A 56 -3.43 5.80 0.99
N GLY A 57 -4.35 6.60 0.45
CA GLY A 57 -4.33 7.02 -0.96
C GLY A 57 -4.67 5.86 -1.89
N PHE A 58 -5.86 5.29 -1.75
CA PHE A 58 -6.34 4.20 -2.61
C PHE A 58 -6.87 4.79 -3.92
N GLU A 59 -6.21 4.48 -5.02
CA GLU A 59 -6.60 4.92 -6.35
C GLU A 59 -6.94 3.70 -7.23
N SER A 60 -7.95 3.82 -8.08
CA SER A 60 -8.46 2.69 -8.87
C SER A 60 -9.21 3.17 -10.10
N ASN A 61 -9.13 2.44 -11.21
CA ASN A 61 -9.88 2.72 -12.44
C ASN A 61 -11.41 2.61 -12.30
N VAL A 62 -11.90 2.03 -11.20
CA VAL A 62 -13.33 1.97 -10.87
C VAL A 62 -13.61 2.67 -9.55
N ALA A 63 -14.65 3.51 -9.52
CA ALA A 63 -15.13 4.20 -8.33
C ALA A 63 -15.63 3.21 -7.28
N GLY A 64 -15.34 3.50 -6.00
CA GLY A 64 -15.72 2.66 -4.88
C GLY A 64 -15.74 3.44 -3.58
N LYS A 65 -16.42 2.90 -2.56
CA LYS A 65 -16.60 3.56 -1.26
C LYS A 65 -15.28 3.90 -0.56
N ASN A 66 -14.24 3.09 -0.78
CA ASN A 66 -12.95 3.21 -0.12
C ASN A 66 -11.83 3.69 -1.07
N VAL A 67 -12.21 4.25 -2.23
CA VAL A 67 -11.29 4.76 -3.26
C VAL A 67 -11.29 6.28 -3.19
N ASP A 68 -10.10 6.88 -3.11
CA ASP A 68 -9.88 8.32 -3.02
C ASP A 68 -9.92 9.00 -4.39
N ARG A 69 -9.44 8.31 -5.44
CA ARG A 69 -9.46 8.79 -6.83
C ARG A 69 -9.79 7.66 -7.79
N SER A 70 -10.66 7.95 -8.75
CA SER A 70 -11.02 6.98 -9.81
C SER A 70 -11.08 7.53 -11.23
N SER A 71 -10.40 8.64 -11.49
CA SER A 71 -10.31 9.23 -12.83
C SER A 71 -9.07 10.11 -12.95
N GLY A 72 -8.67 10.39 -14.19
CA GLY A 72 -7.48 11.19 -14.50
C GLY A 72 -6.16 10.45 -14.28
N ASP A 73 -5.07 11.22 -14.30
CA ASP A 73 -3.71 10.70 -14.21
C ASP A 73 -3.27 10.51 -12.75
N THR A 74 -2.59 9.39 -12.50
CA THR A 74 -1.90 9.11 -11.23
C THR A 74 -0.47 8.66 -11.47
N SER A 75 0.41 8.91 -10.51
CA SER A 75 1.81 8.46 -10.57
C SER A 75 1.96 7.24 -9.67
N VAL A 76 2.26 6.09 -10.25
CA VAL A 76 2.49 4.84 -9.53
C VAL A 76 3.85 4.27 -9.90
N LEU A 77 4.71 4.06 -8.90
CA LEU A 77 6.06 3.50 -9.09
C LEU A 77 6.91 4.23 -10.17
N GLY A 78 6.72 5.54 -10.31
CA GLY A 78 7.44 6.36 -11.30
C GLY A 78 6.85 6.34 -12.72
N VAL A 79 5.68 5.73 -12.92
CA VAL A 79 4.95 5.70 -14.20
C VAL A 79 3.65 6.49 -14.05
N ILE A 80 3.28 7.25 -15.09
CA ILE A 80 1.97 7.89 -15.18
C ILE A 80 0.96 6.84 -15.66
N TRP A 81 -0.09 6.65 -14.87
CA TRP A 81 -1.20 5.75 -15.16
C TRP A 81 -2.49 6.57 -15.27
N ASN A 82 -3.14 6.55 -16.43
CA ASN A 82 -4.45 7.17 -16.60
C ASN A 82 -5.55 6.17 -16.22
N LEU A 83 -6.32 6.51 -15.18
CA LEU A 83 -7.32 5.60 -14.60
C LEU A 83 -8.52 5.30 -15.52
N GLU A 84 -8.63 5.95 -16.67
CA GLU A 84 -9.72 5.77 -17.63
C GLU A 84 -9.25 5.07 -18.91
N THR A 85 -8.07 5.42 -19.43
CA THR A 85 -7.58 4.94 -20.72
C THR A 85 -6.65 3.73 -20.62
N ASP A 86 -6.01 3.53 -19.46
CA ASP A 86 -4.98 2.50 -19.27
C ASP A 86 -5.52 1.33 -18.43
N VAL A 87 -6.70 0.82 -18.80
CA VAL A 87 -7.46 -0.22 -18.08
C VAL A 87 -7.33 -1.62 -18.68
#